data_AF-A0A139H8V9-F1
#
_entry.id   AF-A0A139H8V9-F1
#
_cell.length_a   1.000
_cell.length_b   1.000
_cell.length_c   1.000
_cell.angle_alpha   90.00
_cell.angle_beta   90.00
_cell.angle_gamma   90.00
#
_symmetry.space_group_name_H-M   'P 1'
#
loop_
_entity.id
_entity.type
_entity.pdbx_description
1 polymer ?
#
loop_
_entity_poly.entity_id
_entity_poly.type
_entity_poly.pdbx_seq_one_letter_code
_entity_poly.pdbx_strand_id
1 'polypeptide(L)'
;MFLRLAFLLLALGAVFARAATNADKCKSKNGRVYDLITQFCGRTDIVVPSTYATKGAEKAAAPPKFPNNLSVRIEGAGKCSPPQWVPQNYCRAQFFEACASGGQFGGNVKRFGKDQCQNWIIDIVPATLKYETAASPSHNVISGLSEIAKSMSATAKTTKDRCAAYPYPDCP
;
A
#
# COMPACT_ATOMS: atom_id res chain seq x y z
N MET A 1 -7.53 26.22 56.15
CA MET A 1 -7.60 26.95 54.85
C MET A 1 -6.60 26.41 53.80
N PHE A 2 -6.08 25.17 53.94
CA PHE A 2 -5.10 24.59 53.00
C PHE A 2 -5.63 23.41 52.16
N LEU A 3 -6.79 22.84 52.52
CA LEU A 3 -7.34 21.66 51.84
C LEU A 3 -8.08 21.98 50.53
N ARG A 4 -8.43 23.25 50.29
CA ARG A 4 -9.09 23.71 49.05
C ARG A 4 -8.11 23.99 47.91
N LEU A 5 -6.83 24.17 48.21
CA LEU A 5 -5.80 24.47 47.20
C LEU A 5 -5.25 23.20 46.52
N ALA A 6 -5.31 22.05 47.20
CA ALA A 6 -4.83 20.78 46.66
C ALA A 6 -5.75 20.19 45.56
N PHE A 7 -7.05 20.48 45.62
CA PHE A 7 -8.01 20.00 44.59
C PHE A 7 -7.97 20.81 43.29
N LEU A 8 -7.42 22.02 43.29
CA LEU A 8 -7.36 22.89 42.11
C LEU A 8 -6.12 22.64 41.23
N LEU A 9 -5.13 21.90 41.72
CA LEU A 9 -3.90 21.57 40.97
C LEU A 9 -3.96 20.19 40.26
N LEU A 10 -5.00 19.39 40.48
CA LEU A 10 -5.16 18.07 39.84
C LEU A 10 -6.01 18.08 38.56
N ALA A 11 -6.33 19.26 38.02
CA ALA A 11 -7.26 19.42 36.89
C ALA A 11 -6.62 19.90 35.57
N LEU A 12 -5.28 20.03 35.48
CA LEU A 12 -4.59 20.43 34.25
C LEU A 12 -3.70 19.29 33.73
N GLY A 13 -4.33 18.29 33.14
CA GLY A 13 -3.62 17.16 32.54
C GLY A 13 -4.37 16.53 31.37
N ALA A 14 -5.20 17.27 30.64
CA ALA A 14 -5.72 16.79 29.37
C ALA A 14 -4.59 16.84 28.33
N VAL A 15 -3.74 15.79 28.32
CA VAL A 15 -2.81 15.57 27.22
C VAL A 15 -3.64 15.28 25.98
N PHE A 16 -3.77 16.27 25.10
CA PHE A 16 -4.36 16.07 23.78
C PHE A 16 -3.41 15.21 22.94
N ALA A 17 -3.46 13.89 23.15
CA ALA A 17 -2.80 12.95 22.27
C ALA A 17 -3.43 13.07 20.88
N ARG A 18 -2.76 13.77 19.96
CA ARG A 18 -3.18 13.83 18.57
C ARG A 18 -2.97 12.46 17.95
N ALA A 19 -4.04 11.86 17.42
CA ALA A 19 -3.93 10.62 16.67
C ALA A 19 -2.98 10.84 15.49
N ALA A 20 -1.99 9.95 15.33
CA ALA A 20 -1.06 10.01 14.20
C ALA A 20 -1.83 9.94 12.88
N THR A 21 -1.51 10.83 11.95
CA THR A 21 -2.18 10.84 10.64
C THR A 21 -1.77 9.62 9.81
N ASN A 22 -2.54 9.28 8.78
CA ASN A 22 -2.14 8.20 7.85
C ASN A 22 -0.79 8.49 7.19
N ALA A 23 -0.49 9.76 6.93
CA ALA A 23 0.80 10.19 6.41
C ALA A 23 1.94 9.86 7.40
N ASP A 24 1.76 10.18 8.68
CA ASP A 24 2.75 9.89 9.74
C ASP A 24 2.95 8.38 9.91
N LYS A 25 1.87 7.61 9.94
CA LYS A 25 1.90 6.14 10.03
C LYS A 25 2.58 5.50 8.81
N CYS A 26 2.30 6.01 7.62
CA CYS A 26 2.97 5.54 6.41
C CYS A 26 4.47 5.83 6.46
N LYS A 27 4.84 7.06 6.84
CA LYS A 27 6.24 7.49 6.96
C LYS A 27 7.00 6.66 7.99
N SER A 28 6.39 6.33 9.14
CA SER A 28 7.01 5.49 10.16
C SER A 28 7.20 4.04 9.70
N LYS A 29 6.30 3.52 8.86
CA LYS A 29 6.44 2.17 8.26
C LYS A 29 7.56 2.13 7.22
N ASN A 30 7.55 3.07 6.29
CA ASN A 30 8.51 3.11 5.19
C ASN A 30 8.61 4.51 4.57
N GLY A 31 9.61 5.28 4.97
CA GLY A 31 9.86 6.62 4.43
C GLY A 31 10.04 6.64 2.90
N ARG A 32 10.55 5.56 2.29
CA ARG A 32 10.70 5.51 0.82
C ARG A 32 9.37 5.40 0.09
N VAL A 33 8.38 4.71 0.68
CA VAL A 33 7.01 4.66 0.15
C VAL A 33 6.35 6.02 0.31
N TYR A 34 6.51 6.66 1.46
CA TYR A 34 6.03 8.03 1.69
C TYR A 34 6.54 9.02 0.63
N ASP A 35 7.85 9.01 0.37
CA ASP A 35 8.47 9.89 -0.63
C ASP A 35 7.94 9.59 -2.03
N LEU A 36 7.79 8.30 -2.38
CA LEU A 36 7.32 7.86 -3.69
C LEU A 36 5.85 8.25 -3.93
N ILE A 37 4.99 8.13 -2.91
CA ILE A 37 3.61 8.64 -2.95
C ILE A 37 3.60 10.15 -3.16
N THR A 38 4.44 10.88 -2.40
CA THR A 38 4.53 12.34 -2.50
C THR A 38 4.96 12.78 -3.90
N GLN A 39 5.91 12.06 -4.49
CA GLN A 39 6.38 12.29 -5.85
C GLN A 39 5.29 12.00 -6.89
N PHE A 40 4.65 10.83 -6.84
CA PHE A 40 3.59 10.44 -7.78
C PHE A 40 2.40 11.40 -7.71
N CYS A 41 1.92 11.69 -6.50
CA CYS A 41 0.82 12.62 -6.27
C CYS A 41 1.22 14.10 -6.43
N GLY A 42 2.47 14.41 -6.79
CA GLY A 42 2.91 15.78 -7.10
C GLY A 42 2.26 16.34 -8.37
N ARG A 43 1.79 15.47 -9.27
CA ARG A 43 1.05 15.84 -10.48
C ARG A 43 -0.39 16.26 -10.15
N THR A 44 -0.92 17.20 -10.92
CA THR A 44 -2.28 17.76 -10.74
C THR A 44 -3.28 17.25 -11.77
N ASP A 45 -2.80 16.57 -12.81
CA ASP A 45 -3.51 16.13 -14.01
C ASP A 45 -3.70 14.60 -14.06
N ILE A 46 -3.72 13.94 -12.90
CA ILE A 46 -3.91 12.48 -12.82
C ILE A 46 -5.36 12.14 -13.19
N VAL A 47 -5.55 11.32 -14.22
CA VAL A 47 -6.84 10.78 -14.65
C VAL A 47 -6.77 9.26 -14.68
N VAL A 48 -7.83 8.57 -14.26
CA VAL A 48 -7.91 7.10 -14.23
C VAL A 48 -9.09 6.63 -15.09
N PRO A 49 -8.87 5.75 -16.09
CA PRO A 49 -7.59 5.18 -16.47
C PRO A 49 -6.72 6.17 -17.27
N SER A 50 -5.40 6.09 -17.14
CA SER A 50 -4.43 6.75 -18.03
C SER A 50 -3.08 6.03 -17.99
N THR A 51 -2.24 6.24 -19.01
CA THR A 51 -0.88 5.69 -19.04
C THR A 51 -0.03 6.16 -17.86
N TYR A 52 -0.20 7.42 -17.43
CA TYR A 52 0.51 7.95 -16.26
C TYR A 52 0.10 7.21 -14.98
N ALA A 53 -1.21 7.05 -14.76
CA ALA A 53 -1.75 6.38 -13.59
C ALA A 53 -1.31 4.91 -13.50
N THR A 54 -1.38 4.17 -14.62
CA THR A 54 -0.99 2.75 -14.67
C THR A 54 0.52 2.55 -14.59
N LYS A 55 1.33 3.40 -15.25
CA LYS A 55 2.80 3.32 -15.14
C LYS A 55 3.27 3.62 -13.72
N GLY A 56 2.61 4.57 -13.05
CA GLY A 56 2.94 4.88 -11.68
C GLY A 56 4.30 5.55 -11.50
N ALA A 57 4.81 5.47 -10.27
CA ALA A 57 6.19 5.80 -9.93
C ALA A 57 6.87 4.57 -9.32
N GLU A 58 8.14 4.40 -9.63
CA GLU A 58 8.95 3.26 -9.16
C GLU A 58 10.24 3.74 -8.51
N LYS A 59 10.76 2.97 -7.56
CA LYS A 59 12.04 3.22 -6.91
C LYS A 59 12.81 1.91 -6.76
N ALA A 60 13.91 1.79 -7.48
CA ALA A 60 14.78 0.62 -7.44
C ALA A 60 15.39 0.40 -6.04
N ALA A 61 15.67 -0.85 -5.71
CA ALA A 61 16.44 -1.20 -4.53
C ALA A 61 17.85 -0.60 -4.56
N ALA A 62 18.41 -0.35 -3.38
CA ALA A 62 19.81 0.02 -3.17
C ALA A 62 20.36 -0.74 -1.95
N PRO A 63 20.69 -2.04 -2.11
CA PRO A 63 21.23 -2.86 -1.02
C PRO A 63 22.58 -2.34 -0.51
N PRO A 64 22.94 -2.61 0.76
CA PRO A 64 22.16 -3.35 1.75
C PRO A 64 21.07 -2.50 2.42
N LYS A 65 21.18 -1.16 2.32
CA LYS A 65 20.35 -0.20 3.05
C LYS A 65 18.87 -0.30 2.66
N PHE A 66 18.59 -0.59 1.38
CA PHE A 66 17.25 -0.63 0.83
C PHE A 66 17.06 -1.86 -0.08
N PRO A 67 16.74 -3.03 0.47
CA PRO A 67 16.74 -4.29 -0.29
C PRO A 67 15.53 -4.48 -1.22
N ASN A 68 14.55 -3.56 -1.22
CA ASN A 68 13.29 -3.72 -1.94
C ASN A 68 13.12 -2.68 -3.06
N ASN A 69 12.62 -3.14 -4.20
CA ASN A 69 11.99 -2.33 -5.23
C ASN A 69 10.61 -1.89 -4.74
N LEU A 70 10.22 -0.67 -5.10
CA LEU A 70 8.94 -0.07 -4.72
C LEU A 70 8.21 0.41 -5.96
N SER A 71 6.90 0.24 -6.03
CA SER A 71 6.07 0.92 -7.01
C SER A 71 4.77 1.42 -6.40
N VAL A 72 4.27 2.55 -6.90
CA VAL A 72 2.93 3.06 -6.62
C VAL A 72 2.23 3.37 -7.94
N ARG A 73 1.02 2.85 -8.12
CA ARG A 73 0.23 3.07 -9.35
C ARG A 73 -1.26 3.00 -9.08
N ILE A 74 -2.05 3.53 -10.02
CA ILE A 74 -3.50 3.45 -9.99
C ILE A 74 -3.98 2.81 -11.29
N GLU A 75 -4.60 1.65 -11.18
CA GLU A 75 -5.18 0.94 -12.31
C GLU A 75 -6.69 1.19 -12.34
N GLY A 76 -7.24 1.50 -13.52
CA GLY A 76 -8.69 1.47 -13.72
C GLY A 76 -9.14 0.05 -14.00
N ALA A 77 -9.97 -0.53 -13.13
CA ALA A 77 -10.47 -1.89 -13.25
C ALA A 77 -11.50 -2.01 -14.39
N GLY A 78 -11.08 -1.98 -15.66
CA GLY A 78 -11.88 -2.24 -16.88
C GLY A 78 -13.17 -1.41 -17.07
N LYS A 79 -13.54 -0.56 -16.11
CA LYS A 79 -14.89 -0.01 -15.92
C LYS A 79 -14.88 1.43 -15.39
N CYS A 80 -13.72 2.06 -15.22
CA CYS A 80 -13.66 3.49 -14.89
C CYS A 80 -14.10 4.31 -16.13
N SER A 81 -15.41 4.37 -16.34
CA SER A 81 -16.07 5.12 -17.41
C SER A 81 -17.18 5.99 -16.82
N PRO A 82 -17.17 7.31 -17.05
CA PRO A 82 -16.11 8.05 -17.74
C PRO A 82 -14.78 8.05 -16.94
N PRO A 83 -13.65 8.39 -17.57
CA PRO A 83 -12.39 8.60 -16.87
C PRO A 83 -12.54 9.58 -15.71
N GLN A 84 -11.89 9.28 -14.59
CA GLN A 84 -12.04 10.00 -13.34
C GLN A 84 -10.77 10.79 -13.05
N TRP A 85 -10.90 12.11 -12.93
CA TRP A 85 -9.82 12.93 -12.42
C TRP A 85 -9.58 12.64 -10.94
N VAL A 86 -8.31 12.60 -10.55
CA VAL A 86 -7.84 12.37 -9.20
C VAL A 86 -7.16 13.66 -8.70
N PRO A 87 -7.83 14.42 -7.81
CA PRO A 87 -7.23 15.59 -7.20
C PRO A 87 -6.01 15.23 -6.33
N GLN A 88 -5.01 16.10 -6.26
CA GLN A 88 -3.76 15.86 -5.53
C GLN A 88 -3.96 15.51 -4.05
N ASN A 89 -4.86 16.21 -3.35
CA ASN A 89 -5.17 15.94 -1.95
C ASN A 89 -5.78 14.54 -1.77
N TYR A 90 -6.69 14.15 -2.67
CA TYR A 90 -7.27 12.81 -2.70
C TYR A 90 -6.22 11.75 -3.03
N CYS A 91 -5.29 12.02 -3.96
CA CYS A 91 -4.19 11.12 -4.26
C CYS A 91 -3.37 10.78 -3.02
N ARG A 92 -2.93 11.82 -2.29
CA ARG A 92 -2.15 11.64 -1.07
C ARG A 92 -2.94 10.92 0.02
N ALA A 93 -4.18 11.36 0.27
CA ALA A 93 -5.01 10.79 1.33
C ALA A 93 -5.23 9.28 1.12
N GLN A 94 -5.61 8.86 -0.09
CA GLN A 94 -5.92 7.47 -0.41
C GLN A 94 -4.67 6.57 -0.38
N PHE A 95 -3.55 7.02 -0.94
CA PHE A 95 -2.30 6.25 -0.86
C PHE A 95 -1.76 6.17 0.57
N PHE A 96 -1.79 7.25 1.34
CA PHE A 96 -1.33 7.21 2.72
C PHE A 96 -2.24 6.34 3.59
N GLU A 97 -3.55 6.33 3.33
CA GLU A 97 -4.47 5.40 3.97
C GLU A 97 -4.11 3.94 3.64
N ALA A 98 -3.93 3.62 2.35
CA ALA A 98 -3.55 2.28 1.91
C ALA A 98 -2.20 1.84 2.53
N CYS A 99 -1.23 2.74 2.58
CA CYS A 99 0.08 2.51 3.19
C CYS A 99 -0.01 2.28 4.71
N ALA A 100 -0.76 3.14 5.42
CA ALA A 100 -0.91 3.04 6.87
C ALA A 100 -1.58 1.71 7.27
N SER A 101 -2.62 1.29 6.55
CA SER A 101 -3.32 0.03 6.78
C SER A 101 -2.66 -1.19 6.11
N GLY A 102 -1.60 -0.99 5.34
CA GLY A 102 -0.91 -2.05 4.61
C GLY A 102 -0.06 -2.94 5.51
N GLY A 103 0.72 -3.83 4.89
CA GLY A 103 1.64 -4.71 5.61
C GLY A 103 2.69 -3.96 6.44
N GLN A 104 3.63 -4.70 7.02
CA GLN A 104 4.70 -4.14 7.88
C GLN A 104 5.44 -2.96 7.22
N PHE A 105 5.66 -3.04 5.90
CA PHE A 105 6.38 -2.01 5.13
C PHE A 105 5.47 -1.06 4.35
N GLY A 106 4.15 -1.16 4.52
CA GLY A 106 3.16 -0.29 3.86
C GLY A 106 2.71 -0.72 2.46
N GLY A 107 3.08 -1.93 2.01
CA GLY A 107 2.53 -2.51 0.78
C GLY A 107 1.05 -2.87 0.94
N ASN A 108 0.23 -2.54 -0.05
CA ASN A 108 -1.21 -2.77 -0.03
C ASN A 108 -1.85 -2.57 -1.41
N VAL A 109 -3.06 -3.11 -1.58
CA VAL A 109 -3.95 -2.79 -2.70
C VAL A 109 -5.30 -2.37 -2.13
N LYS A 110 -5.81 -1.20 -2.53
CA LYS A 110 -7.10 -0.70 -2.06
C LYS A 110 -7.93 -0.13 -3.20
N ARG A 111 -9.25 -0.25 -3.08
CA ARG A 111 -10.18 0.27 -4.08
C ARG A 111 -10.72 1.63 -3.67
N PHE A 112 -10.83 2.50 -4.66
CA PHE A 112 -11.44 3.82 -4.52
C PHE A 112 -12.01 4.30 -5.87
N GLY A 113 -12.35 5.59 -5.95
CA GLY A 113 -13.03 6.18 -7.09
C GLY A 113 -14.53 5.85 -7.11
N LYS A 114 -15.24 6.42 -8.07
CA LYS A 114 -16.66 6.13 -8.25
C LYS A 114 -16.82 4.64 -8.60
N ASP A 115 -17.77 3.99 -7.93
CA ASP A 115 -18.06 2.55 -8.07
C ASP A 115 -16.85 1.64 -7.77
N GLN A 116 -15.89 2.12 -6.95
CA GLN A 116 -14.70 1.36 -6.56
C GLN A 116 -13.86 0.89 -7.77
N CYS A 117 -13.93 1.64 -8.87
CA CYS A 117 -13.35 1.24 -10.14
C CYS A 117 -11.81 1.40 -10.17
N GLN A 118 -11.22 2.15 -9.25
CA GLN A 118 -9.77 2.41 -9.22
C GLN A 118 -9.09 1.47 -8.22
N ASN A 119 -8.09 0.70 -8.66
CA ASN A 119 -7.21 -0.07 -7.79
C ASN A 119 -5.93 0.74 -7.52
N TRP A 120 -5.72 1.10 -6.26
CA TRP A 120 -4.56 1.86 -5.77
C TRP A 120 -3.56 0.90 -5.16
N ILE A 121 -2.40 0.78 -5.79
CA ILE A 121 -1.46 -0.32 -5.55
C ILE A 121 -0.15 0.25 -5.04
N ILE A 122 0.35 -0.31 -3.95
CA ILE A 122 1.67 -0.09 -3.39
C ILE A 122 2.38 -1.44 -3.33
N ASP A 123 3.30 -1.69 -4.26
CA ASP A 123 4.07 -2.92 -4.29
C ASP A 123 5.45 -2.72 -3.66
N ILE A 124 5.86 -3.72 -2.88
CA ILE A 124 7.17 -3.77 -2.23
C ILE A 124 7.74 -5.16 -2.50
N VAL A 125 8.70 -5.23 -3.41
CA VAL A 125 9.24 -6.48 -3.93
C VAL A 125 10.73 -6.57 -3.58
N PRO A 126 11.20 -7.64 -2.93
CA PRO A 126 12.63 -7.87 -2.72
C PRO A 126 13.41 -7.78 -4.04
N ALA A 127 14.58 -7.15 -4.05
CA ALA A 127 15.43 -7.02 -5.25
C ALA A 127 15.87 -8.38 -5.82
N THR A 128 15.88 -9.41 -4.98
CA THR A 128 16.20 -10.79 -5.36
C THR A 128 15.10 -11.46 -6.16
N LEU A 129 13.87 -10.92 -6.12
CA LEU A 129 12.76 -11.33 -6.96
C LEU A 129 12.71 -10.35 -8.15
N LYS A 130 12.96 -10.86 -9.36
CA LYS A 130 12.83 -10.05 -10.58
C LYS A 130 11.39 -9.51 -10.64
N TYR A 131 11.25 -8.18 -10.76
CA TYR A 131 9.97 -7.58 -11.12
C TYR A 131 9.67 -8.03 -12.55
N GLU A 132 8.80 -9.00 -12.71
CA GLU A 132 8.19 -9.26 -14.01
C GLU A 132 7.18 -8.14 -14.23
N THR A 133 7.69 -7.03 -14.76
CA THR A 133 6.97 -5.83 -15.17
C THR A 133 5.67 -6.24 -15.87
N ALA A 134 4.52 -5.86 -15.31
CA ALA A 134 3.19 -6.09 -15.88
C ALA A 134 2.92 -5.21 -17.13
N ALA A 135 3.83 -5.29 -18.11
CA ALA A 135 3.73 -4.66 -19.41
C ALA A 135 4.47 -5.49 -20.47
N SER A 136 4.01 -6.72 -20.73
CA SER A 136 4.12 -7.35 -22.05
C SER A 136 3.30 -8.65 -22.11
N PRO A 137 2.31 -8.78 -23.02
CA PRO A 137 1.66 -10.06 -23.30
C PRO A 137 2.56 -10.84 -24.26
N SER A 138 3.27 -11.85 -23.78
CA SER A 138 3.93 -12.81 -24.67
C SER A 138 4.16 -14.14 -23.98
N HIS A 139 3.72 -15.18 -24.65
CA HIS A 139 3.81 -16.60 -24.31
C HIS A 139 5.22 -16.97 -23.80
N ASN A 140 5.28 -17.84 -22.77
CA ASN A 140 6.38 -18.78 -22.41
C ASN A 140 6.69 -18.89 -20.90
N VAL A 141 5.73 -18.64 -20.01
CA VAL A 141 5.86 -18.87 -18.55
C VAL A 141 5.95 -20.38 -18.18
N ILE A 142 5.69 -21.29 -19.12
CA ILE A 142 5.51 -22.73 -18.81
C ILE A 142 6.82 -23.46 -18.47
N SER A 143 7.98 -23.03 -18.99
CA SER A 143 9.24 -23.77 -18.75
C SER A 143 9.75 -23.61 -17.31
N GLY A 144 9.74 -22.39 -16.76
CA GLY A 144 10.20 -22.12 -15.39
C GLY A 144 9.24 -22.58 -14.29
N LEU A 145 7.94 -22.67 -14.58
CA LEU A 145 6.94 -23.20 -13.64
C LEU A 145 7.13 -24.70 -13.37
N SER A 146 7.72 -25.47 -14.28
CA SER A 146 7.92 -26.91 -14.10
C SER A 146 9.02 -27.26 -13.09
N GLU A 147 10.09 -26.44 -13.02
CA GLU A 147 11.16 -26.61 -12.04
C GLU A 147 10.75 -26.11 -10.65
N ILE A 148 9.95 -25.04 -10.58
CA ILE A 148 9.37 -24.54 -9.33
C ILE A 148 8.30 -25.50 -8.79
N ALA A 149 7.48 -26.11 -9.65
CA ALA A 149 6.52 -27.13 -9.24
C ALA A 149 7.20 -28.40 -8.68
N LYS A 150 8.38 -28.78 -9.20
CA LYS A 150 9.18 -29.89 -8.66
C LYS A 150 9.82 -29.57 -7.30
N SER A 151 10.12 -28.31 -6.99
CA SER A 151 10.62 -27.91 -5.67
C SER A 151 9.50 -27.64 -4.65
N MET A 152 8.31 -27.27 -5.11
CA MET A 152 7.14 -27.00 -4.25
C MET A 152 6.29 -28.24 -3.95
N SER A 153 6.42 -29.34 -4.71
CA SER A 153 5.75 -30.61 -4.42
C SER A 153 6.29 -31.33 -3.18
N ALA A 154 7.44 -30.89 -2.63
CA ALA A 154 7.94 -31.39 -1.36
C ALA A 154 7.31 -30.68 -0.13
N THR A 155 6.57 -29.57 -0.30
CA THR A 155 5.99 -28.83 0.84
C THR A 155 4.69 -28.08 0.51
N ALA A 156 3.74 -28.71 -0.21
CA ALA A 156 2.44 -28.10 -0.46
C ALA A 156 1.38 -28.63 0.51
N LYS A 157 1.13 -27.89 1.61
CA LYS A 157 -0.09 -28.04 2.41
C LYS A 157 -1.20 -27.21 1.79
N THR A 158 -2.39 -27.79 1.70
CA THR A 158 -3.53 -27.35 0.89
C THR A 158 -4.14 -26.02 1.38
N THR A 159 -4.76 -25.30 0.44
CA THR A 159 -5.40 -23.97 0.52
C THR A 159 -6.48 -23.81 1.61
N LYS A 160 -6.73 -24.84 2.43
CA LYS A 160 -7.63 -24.80 3.59
C LYS A 160 -6.97 -24.16 4.83
N ASP A 161 -5.63 -24.03 4.86
CA ASP A 161 -4.88 -23.62 6.05
C ASP A 161 -4.61 -22.10 6.16
N ARG A 162 -5.05 -21.24 5.22
CA ARG A 162 -4.78 -19.78 5.30
C ARG A 162 -5.74 -18.99 6.22
N CYS A 163 -6.84 -19.57 6.67
CA CYS A 163 -7.82 -18.88 7.52
C CYS A 163 -7.77 -19.26 9.02
N ALA A 164 -6.70 -19.92 9.48
CA ALA A 164 -6.63 -20.45 10.86
C ALA A 164 -5.74 -19.63 11.84
N ALA A 165 -5.31 -18.40 11.51
CA ALA A 165 -4.35 -17.66 12.32
C ALA A 165 -4.90 -16.43 13.08
N TYR A 166 -6.15 -16.00 12.86
CA TYR A 166 -6.73 -14.84 13.57
C TYR A 166 -8.23 -15.04 13.84
N PRO A 167 -8.71 -14.85 15.09
CA PRO A 167 -10.12 -14.82 15.40
C PRO A 167 -10.65 -13.39 15.19
N TYR A 168 -11.53 -13.16 14.21
CA TYR A 168 -12.67 -12.22 14.20
C TYR A 168 -13.25 -12.10 12.77
N PRO A 169 -14.54 -11.79 12.64
CA PRO A 169 -15.48 -12.54 11.82
C PRO A 169 -15.59 -11.92 10.42
N ASP A 170 -16.20 -12.66 9.51
CA ASP A 170 -16.60 -12.21 8.17
C ASP A 170 -15.51 -12.30 7.09
N CYS A 171 -14.85 -13.47 7.06
CA CYS A 171 -14.37 -14.06 5.81
C CYS A 171 -15.59 -14.74 5.14
N PRO A 172 -15.95 -14.43 3.88
CA PRO A 172 -17.03 -15.12 3.17
C PRO A 172 -16.73 -16.60 2.94
#